data_AF-A0A378QSG8-F1
#
_entry.id   AF-A0A378QSG8-F1
#
_cell.length_a   1.000
_cell.length_b   1.000
_cell.length_c   1.000
_cell.angle_alpha   90.00
_cell.angle_beta   90.00
_cell.angle_gamma   90.00
#
_symmetry.space_group_name_H-M   'P 1'
#
loop_
_entity.id
_entity.type
_entity.pdbx_description
1 polymer ?
#
loop_
_entity_poly.entity_id
_entity_poly.type
_entity_poly.pdbx_seq_one_letter_code
_entity_poly.pdbx_strand_id
1 'polypeptide(L)'
;MSKVLIVGHQYSNYQKLEEILNFCGMAKALPSKAYSMTPQDINIKIGSVAISVPQKVLSTRQQRSAASRLSKNQKTLVVRHAQSESAYVQKKPKKMWDSLAFDLIMANDEQSLWGWADSNAISLLEYWADFDEDMVFVLTYDKPDVILKHLLNDVEVQQLEQSVIDEKTKDWFEYNQALINFYQKNKNRCLLVNGEQVLDSAKDYVHSVAKITQIEFSSGSEELPTLQDDVSLADSLTLDFLIREVLASSDDIHQMFNRLQNLADIPLVSQAQIGSALDLLKETVSKQNKLLQMDAEQEIQSKLMISQQENSLMIEQLHQTQAELEKYYLENKKSSDLLRQEQEKVKSLEKQLTNKQELLNANQLSPQIKQENDLLIKQLHQTQEELERYYLENQRLKSQKQEPAKPVYYGAADRVKEDLPYRLGATMVSHSKSAKDLAILPLALAKEYREFQKHQPTDLPAIEEYQDAHEAEKAKKHLSYRLGKTLVDGVKSKKVLDLPVKMGREIVGFGNK
;
A
#
# COMPACT_ATOMS: atom_id res chain seq x y z
N MET A 1 -39.30 53.52 43.75
CA MET A 1 -39.08 52.33 42.89
C MET A 1 -37.68 51.87 43.16
N SER A 2 -37.50 50.60 43.50
CA SER A 2 -36.20 50.13 43.96
C SER A 2 -35.38 49.66 42.77
N LYS A 3 -34.16 50.20 42.62
CA LYS A 3 -33.24 49.89 41.54
C LYS A 3 -32.03 49.20 42.13
N VAL A 4 -31.64 48.06 41.59
CA VAL A 4 -30.53 47.27 42.11
C VAL A 4 -29.42 47.19 41.07
N LEU A 5 -28.23 47.69 41.41
CA LEU A 5 -27.03 47.52 40.61
C LEU A 5 -26.12 46.50 41.29
N ILE A 6 -25.87 45.37 40.62
CA ILE A 6 -24.97 44.32 41.10
C ILE A 6 -23.60 44.52 40.47
N VAL A 7 -22.56 44.66 41.28
CA VAL A 7 -21.18 44.89 40.83
C VAL A 7 -20.26 43.85 41.44
N GLY A 8 -19.49 43.18 40.58
CA GLY A 8 -18.51 42.20 40.99
C GLY A 8 -17.37 42.09 39.99
N HIS A 9 -16.24 41.56 40.43
CA HIS A 9 -15.08 41.34 39.57
C HIS A 9 -15.45 40.47 38.36
N GLN A 10 -14.76 40.61 37.23
CA GLN A 10 -15.01 39.82 36.02
C GLN A 10 -14.99 38.29 36.24
N TYR A 11 -14.19 37.83 37.22
CA TYR A 11 -14.07 36.43 37.62
C TYR A 11 -14.97 36.06 38.82
N SER A 12 -15.85 36.97 39.26
CA SER A 12 -16.78 36.70 40.38
C SER A 12 -18.12 36.19 39.88
N ASN A 13 -18.89 35.57 40.77
CA ASN A 13 -20.22 35.01 40.46
C ASN A 13 -21.34 36.07 40.36
N TYR A 14 -21.03 37.31 39.99
CA TYR A 14 -22.00 38.44 39.98
C TYR A 14 -23.22 38.22 39.08
N GLN A 15 -23.07 37.49 37.97
CA GLN A 15 -24.18 37.14 37.08
C GLN A 15 -25.16 36.16 37.75
N LYS A 16 -24.64 35.17 38.48
CA LYS A 16 -25.46 34.20 39.23
C LYS A 16 -26.28 34.91 40.32
N LEU A 17 -25.73 35.95 40.94
CA LEU A 17 -26.46 36.79 41.91
C LEU A 17 -27.65 37.53 41.26
N GLU A 18 -27.50 37.99 40.01
CA GLU A 18 -28.59 38.57 39.24
C GLU A 18 -29.69 37.54 38.98
N GLU A 19 -29.32 36.33 38.57
CA GLU A 19 -30.26 35.24 38.31
C GLU A 19 -31.08 34.85 39.54
N ILE A 20 -30.45 34.79 40.72
CA ILE A 20 -31.15 34.52 41.99
C ILE A 20 -32.19 35.61 42.27
N LEU A 21 -31.83 36.88 42.12
CA LEU A 21 -32.77 37.98 42.35
C LEU A 21 -33.89 38.00 41.29
N ASN A 22 -33.56 37.70 40.03
CA ASN A 22 -34.53 37.58 38.95
C ASN A 22 -35.56 36.48 39.24
N PHE A 23 -35.11 35.33 39.75
CA PHE A 23 -35.97 34.23 40.16
C PHE A 23 -36.89 34.62 41.33
N CYS A 24 -36.42 35.48 42.24
CA CYS A 24 -37.19 35.95 43.39
C CYS A 24 -38.20 37.07 43.05
N GLY A 25 -38.24 37.56 41.80
CA GLY A 25 -39.19 38.57 41.35
C GLY A 25 -38.59 39.93 41.01
N MET A 26 -37.26 40.07 40.94
CA MET A 26 -36.62 41.24 40.31
C MET A 26 -36.80 41.18 38.79
N ALA A 27 -37.21 42.27 38.16
CA ALA A 27 -37.25 42.35 36.70
C ALA A 27 -35.85 42.67 36.13
N LYS A 28 -35.51 42.05 34.99
CA LYS A 28 -34.33 42.44 34.23
C LYS A 28 -34.53 43.84 33.62
N ALA A 29 -33.47 44.65 33.66
CA ALA A 29 -33.45 45.96 33.05
C ALA A 29 -33.75 45.90 31.54
N LEU A 30 -34.79 46.60 31.11
CA LEU A 30 -35.12 46.83 29.71
C LEU A 30 -34.12 47.82 29.08
N PRO A 31 -33.82 47.67 27.77
CA PRO A 31 -32.99 48.62 27.06
C PRO A 31 -33.64 50.00 27.00
N SER A 32 -32.81 51.02 26.82
CA SER A 32 -33.25 52.41 26.81
C SER A 32 -34.24 52.69 25.66
N LYS A 33 -35.23 53.57 25.88
CA LYS A 33 -36.34 53.81 24.93
C LYS A 33 -35.89 54.50 23.64
N ALA A 34 -34.99 55.49 23.73
CA ALA A 34 -34.56 56.29 22.59
C ALA A 34 -33.41 55.66 21.80
N TYR A 35 -32.57 54.88 22.46
CA TYR A 35 -31.31 54.39 21.89
C TYR A 35 -31.21 52.86 21.78
N SER A 36 -32.18 52.11 22.34
CA SER A 36 -32.19 50.64 22.38
C SER A 36 -30.90 50.03 22.94
N MET A 37 -30.24 50.74 23.86
CA MET A 37 -28.97 50.31 24.47
C MET A 37 -29.23 49.62 25.79
N THR A 38 -28.47 48.55 26.05
CA THR A 38 -28.51 47.87 27.34
C THR A 38 -27.81 48.73 28.42
N PRO A 39 -28.06 48.49 29.71
CA PRO A 39 -27.33 49.16 30.79
C PRO A 39 -25.80 49.02 30.68
N GLN A 40 -25.32 47.85 30.21
CA GLN A 40 -23.90 47.57 30.00
C GLN A 40 -23.33 48.42 28.86
N ASP A 41 -24.05 48.53 27.74
CA ASP A 41 -23.64 49.40 26.61
C ASP A 41 -23.58 50.88 27.02
N ILE A 42 -24.51 51.30 27.87
CA ILE A 42 -24.55 52.66 28.44
C ILE A 42 -23.33 52.88 29.34
N ASN A 43 -23.01 51.94 30.23
CA ASN A 43 -21.83 52.00 31.08
C ASN A 43 -20.52 52.08 30.29
N ILE A 44 -20.38 51.29 29.22
CA ILE A 44 -19.20 51.35 28.32
C ILE A 44 -19.10 52.73 27.67
N LYS A 45 -20.20 53.26 27.12
CA LYS A 45 -20.22 54.57 26.46
C LYS A 45 -19.90 55.71 27.42
N ILE A 46 -20.56 55.73 28.58
CA ILE A 46 -20.32 56.73 29.62
C ILE A 46 -18.87 56.62 30.12
N GLY A 47 -18.38 55.41 30.38
CA GLY A 47 -17.02 55.15 30.86
C GLY A 47 -15.91 55.56 29.87
N SER A 48 -16.18 55.48 28.56
CA SER A 48 -15.25 55.91 27.51
C SER A 48 -15.10 57.43 27.40
N VAL A 49 -16.12 58.20 27.83
CA VAL A 49 -16.15 59.67 27.73
C VAL A 49 -15.93 60.36 29.08
N ALA A 50 -15.96 59.61 30.18
CA ALA A 50 -15.80 60.12 31.53
C ALA A 50 -14.32 60.42 31.88
N ILE A 51 -14.10 61.49 32.64
CA ILE A 51 -12.77 61.92 33.11
C ILE A 51 -12.54 61.32 34.49
N SER A 52 -11.32 60.84 34.78
CA SER A 52 -10.92 60.34 36.09
C SER A 52 -11.01 61.43 37.16
N VAL A 53 -11.64 61.14 38.29
CA VAL A 53 -11.67 62.05 39.43
C VAL A 53 -10.39 61.85 40.23
N PRO A 54 -9.54 62.88 40.42
CA PRO A 54 -8.34 62.73 41.23
C PRO A 54 -8.70 62.45 42.69
N GLN A 55 -8.27 61.31 43.22
CA GLN A 55 -8.41 61.00 44.64
C GLN A 55 -7.56 61.96 45.48
N LYS A 56 -8.18 62.67 46.43
CA LYS A 56 -7.47 63.44 47.45
C LYS A 56 -6.74 62.47 48.38
N VAL A 57 -5.44 62.29 48.19
CA VAL A 57 -4.58 61.63 49.17
C VAL A 57 -4.52 62.50 50.42
N LEU A 58 -5.10 62.02 51.53
CA LEU A 58 -4.87 62.58 52.86
C LEU A 58 -3.41 62.31 53.25
N SER A 59 -2.53 63.25 52.95
CA SER A 59 -1.14 63.18 53.42
C SER A 59 -1.12 63.40 54.93
N THR A 60 -0.78 62.36 55.68
CA THR A 60 -0.50 62.38 57.12
C THR A 60 0.62 63.37 57.39
N ARG A 61 0.30 64.44 58.13
CA ARG A 61 1.23 65.47 58.57
C ARG A 61 2.09 64.91 59.70
N GLN A 62 3.25 64.33 59.39
CA GLN A 62 4.27 64.00 60.39
C GLN A 62 5.65 64.55 60.02
N GLN A 63 6.06 65.52 60.84
CA GLN A 63 7.42 65.85 61.29
C GLN A 63 8.52 66.08 60.24
N ARG A 64 8.77 67.36 59.94
CA ARG A 64 10.05 67.84 59.41
C ARG A 64 10.96 68.23 60.59
N SER A 65 12.08 67.51 60.75
CA SER A 65 13.26 68.00 61.47
C SER A 65 14.26 68.65 60.51
N ALA A 66 15.04 69.58 61.03
CA ALA A 66 15.82 70.57 60.29
C ALA A 66 17.20 70.10 59.82
N ALA A 67 17.58 70.49 58.60
CA ALA A 67 18.93 70.80 58.06
C ALA A 67 18.75 71.00 56.54
N SER A 68 19.44 71.82 55.75
CA SER A 68 20.38 72.93 55.88
C SER A 68 20.31 73.68 54.53
N ARG A 69 20.72 74.94 54.49
CA ARG A 69 20.61 75.82 53.31
C ARG A 69 21.73 75.58 52.28
N LEU A 70 21.42 75.97 51.03
CA LEU A 70 22.29 76.40 49.92
C LEU A 70 22.70 75.35 48.87
N SER A 71 22.09 75.46 47.68
CA SER A 71 22.81 75.83 46.44
C SER A 71 21.81 76.05 45.29
N LYS A 72 21.99 77.17 44.57
CA LYS A 72 21.26 77.56 43.36
C LYS A 72 21.86 76.82 42.15
N ASN A 73 21.00 76.61 41.15
CA ASN A 73 21.29 76.16 39.79
C ASN A 73 21.52 74.66 39.60
N GLN A 74 20.42 73.96 39.31
CA GLN A 74 20.37 72.97 38.24
C GLN A 74 18.90 72.82 37.82
N LYS A 75 18.61 73.13 36.54
CA LYS A 75 17.37 72.72 35.87
C LYS A 75 17.47 71.20 35.68
N THR A 76 17.09 70.46 36.69
CA THR A 76 16.85 69.02 36.55
C THR A 76 15.37 68.87 36.23
N LEU A 77 15.07 68.43 35.00
CA LEU A 77 13.76 67.94 34.60
C LEU A 77 13.38 66.86 35.62
N VAL A 78 12.49 67.21 36.55
CA VAL A 78 11.81 66.24 37.40
C VAL A 78 10.93 65.43 36.45
N VAL A 79 11.46 64.30 36.00
CA VAL A 79 10.67 63.20 35.45
C VAL A 79 9.73 62.81 36.58
N ARG A 80 8.51 63.36 36.53
CA ARG A 80 7.37 62.85 37.28
C ARG A 80 7.29 61.39 36.89
N HIS A 81 7.72 60.52 37.80
CA HIS A 81 7.40 59.11 37.70
C HIS A 81 5.87 59.05 37.73
N ALA A 82 5.29 58.80 36.56
CA ALA A 82 3.88 58.50 36.44
C ALA A 82 3.66 57.22 37.24
N GLN A 83 3.19 57.37 38.48
CA GLN A 83 2.52 56.27 39.16
C GLN A 83 1.38 55.88 38.22
N SER A 84 1.35 54.62 37.77
CA SER A 84 0.26 54.09 36.97
C SER A 84 -1.05 54.43 37.67
N GLU A 85 -1.92 55.21 37.03
CA GLU A 85 -3.28 55.39 37.54
C GLU A 85 -3.92 54.01 37.65
N SER A 86 -4.45 53.66 38.83
CA SER A 86 -5.16 52.39 39.00
C SER A 86 -6.33 52.31 38.02
N ALA A 87 -6.59 51.13 37.47
CA ALA A 87 -7.58 50.96 36.40
C ALA A 87 -9.02 51.32 36.85
N TYR A 88 -9.25 51.30 38.16
CA TYR A 88 -10.57 51.43 38.80
C TYR A 88 -10.83 52.77 39.48
N VAL A 89 -10.15 53.85 39.06
CA VAL A 89 -10.45 55.21 39.54
C VAL A 89 -11.86 55.63 39.12
N GLN A 90 -12.63 56.16 40.09
CA GLN A 90 -13.98 56.67 39.85
C GLN A 90 -13.96 57.79 38.80
N LYS A 91 -14.83 57.67 37.79
CA LYS A 91 -14.94 58.62 36.69
C LYS A 91 -16.26 59.38 36.80
N LYS A 92 -16.21 60.68 36.55
CA LYS A 92 -17.42 61.51 36.46
C LYS A 92 -17.65 61.91 35.00
N PRO A 93 -18.71 61.42 34.34
CA PRO A 93 -19.05 61.84 33.00
C PRO A 93 -19.55 63.30 32.99
N LYS A 94 -19.46 63.94 31.82
CA LYS A 94 -20.05 65.27 31.61
C LYS A 94 -21.57 65.16 31.57
N LYS A 95 -22.27 66.17 32.11
CA LYS A 95 -23.75 66.22 32.23
C LYS A 95 -24.56 65.93 30.96
N MET A 96 -23.96 66.06 29.76
CA MET A 96 -24.65 65.72 28.51
C MET A 96 -24.99 64.23 28.39
N TRP A 97 -24.23 63.37 29.07
CA TRP A 97 -24.44 61.93 29.09
C TRP A 97 -25.49 61.47 30.10
N ASP A 98 -25.96 62.37 30.98
CA ASP A 98 -27.07 62.13 31.90
C ASP A 98 -28.37 61.81 31.15
N SER A 99 -28.48 62.26 29.91
CA SER A 99 -29.59 61.92 29.02
C SER A 99 -29.72 60.41 28.76
N LEU A 100 -28.60 59.67 28.68
CA LEU A 100 -28.61 58.22 28.49
C LEU A 100 -29.05 57.48 29.76
N ALA A 101 -28.54 57.92 30.92
CA ALA A 101 -28.91 57.34 32.22
C ALA A 101 -30.40 57.63 32.53
N PHE A 102 -30.88 58.82 32.18
CA PHE A 102 -32.29 59.19 32.33
C PHE A 102 -33.20 58.38 31.42
N ASP A 103 -32.83 58.19 30.14
CA ASP A 103 -33.59 57.38 29.19
C ASP A 103 -33.72 55.91 29.66
N LEU A 104 -32.67 55.36 30.28
CA LEU A 104 -32.70 54.03 30.88
C LEU A 104 -33.69 53.94 32.04
N ILE A 105 -33.69 54.91 32.96
CA ILE A 105 -34.63 54.92 34.09
C ILE A 105 -36.07 55.07 33.58
N MET A 106 -36.31 55.92 32.58
CA MET A 106 -37.64 56.12 31.98
C MET A 106 -38.13 54.89 31.21
N ALA A 107 -37.23 54.08 30.67
CA ALA A 107 -37.58 52.81 30.03
C ALA A 107 -38.14 51.78 31.03
N ASN A 108 -37.70 51.85 32.29
CA ASN A 108 -37.98 50.88 33.33
C ASN A 108 -38.90 51.41 34.45
N ASP A 109 -39.53 52.58 34.24
CA ASP A 109 -40.39 53.25 35.22
C ASP A 109 -41.65 52.43 35.61
N GLU A 110 -42.09 51.53 34.73
CA GLU A 110 -43.25 50.66 35.00
C GLU A 110 -42.91 49.45 35.88
N GLN A 111 -41.63 49.18 36.13
CA GLN A 111 -41.16 48.05 36.94
C GLN A 111 -41.00 48.45 38.41
N SER A 112 -41.61 47.68 39.33
CA SER A 112 -41.56 47.96 40.77
C SER A 112 -40.17 47.74 41.40
N LEU A 113 -39.49 46.68 40.97
CA LEU A 113 -38.12 46.32 41.33
C LEU A 113 -37.40 45.82 40.08
N TRP A 114 -36.30 46.48 39.71
CA TRP A 114 -35.49 46.08 38.57
C TRP A 114 -34.00 46.32 38.80
N GLY A 115 -33.18 45.60 38.04
CA GLY A 115 -31.74 45.70 38.18
C GLY A 115 -30.97 45.10 37.03
N TRP A 116 -29.65 45.27 37.10
CA TRP A 116 -28.70 44.65 36.18
C TRP A 116 -27.37 44.39 36.89
N ALA A 117 -26.59 43.46 36.36
CA ALA A 117 -25.25 43.19 36.83
C ALA A 117 -24.18 43.63 35.81
N ASP A 118 -23.11 44.28 36.29
CA ASP A 118 -22.00 44.74 35.46
C ASP A 118 -20.69 44.86 36.25
N SER A 119 -19.63 44.20 35.76
CA SER A 119 -18.30 44.28 36.35
C SER A 119 -17.60 45.61 36.09
N ASN A 120 -17.90 46.26 34.96
CA ASN A 120 -17.28 47.52 34.55
C ASN A 120 -17.90 48.74 35.25
N ALA A 121 -19.04 48.55 35.92
CA ALA A 121 -19.73 49.61 36.65
C ALA A 121 -18.92 50.13 37.84
N ILE A 122 -17.88 49.41 38.30
CA ILE A 122 -17.01 49.80 39.42
C ILE A 122 -16.49 51.25 39.30
N SER A 123 -16.07 51.68 38.10
CA SER A 123 -15.52 53.01 37.85
C SER A 123 -16.60 54.10 37.74
N LEU A 124 -17.87 53.72 37.67
CA LEU A 124 -19.03 54.61 37.54
C LEU A 124 -19.96 54.56 38.78
N LEU A 125 -19.58 53.82 39.83
CA LEU A 125 -20.39 53.69 41.04
C LEU A 125 -20.70 55.04 41.69
N GLU A 126 -19.72 55.94 41.80
CA GLU A 126 -19.96 57.29 42.33
C GLU A 126 -20.91 58.10 41.43
N TYR A 127 -20.87 57.89 40.11
CA TYR A 127 -21.80 58.55 39.19
C TYR A 127 -23.23 58.07 39.41
N TRP A 128 -23.45 56.76 39.45
CA TRP A 128 -24.78 56.18 39.66
C TRP A 128 -25.34 56.52 41.05
N ALA A 129 -24.50 56.57 42.08
CA ALA A 129 -24.90 56.95 43.43
C ALA A 129 -25.24 58.44 43.58
N ASP A 130 -24.61 59.32 42.78
CA ASP A 130 -24.91 60.76 42.71
C ASP A 130 -26.15 61.03 41.81
N PHE A 131 -26.41 60.17 40.83
CA PHE A 131 -27.50 60.32 39.87
C PHE A 131 -28.86 59.98 40.46
N ASP A 132 -28.93 58.96 41.32
CA ASP A 132 -30.16 58.53 41.99
C ASP A 132 -29.91 58.17 43.45
N GLU A 133 -30.67 58.79 44.35
CA GLU A 133 -30.57 58.57 45.80
C GLU A 133 -31.18 57.22 46.22
N ASP A 134 -32.19 56.74 45.48
CA ASP A 134 -32.96 55.52 45.79
C ASP A 134 -32.32 54.24 45.25
N MET A 135 -31.19 54.34 44.55
CA MET A 135 -30.48 53.19 44.00
C MET A 135 -29.76 52.38 45.09
N VAL A 136 -29.94 51.06 45.04
CA VAL A 136 -29.32 50.08 45.92
C VAL A 136 -28.19 49.36 45.18
N PHE A 137 -27.06 49.17 45.85
CA PHE A 137 -25.87 48.55 45.26
C PHE A 137 -25.57 47.22 45.96
N VAL A 138 -25.53 46.13 45.20
CA VAL A 138 -25.04 44.85 45.70
C VAL A 138 -23.61 44.67 45.21
N LEU A 139 -22.68 44.62 46.14
CA LEU A 139 -21.26 44.48 45.86
C LEU A 139 -20.83 43.06 46.20
N THR A 140 -20.38 42.30 45.20
CA THR A 140 -19.93 40.93 45.40
C THR A 140 -18.41 40.83 45.37
N TYR A 141 -17.88 40.04 46.29
CA TYR A 141 -16.48 39.63 46.30
C TYR A 141 -16.37 38.12 46.44
N ASP A 142 -15.34 37.55 45.85
CA ASP A 142 -15.07 36.11 45.90
C ASP A 142 -13.65 35.85 46.43
N LYS A 143 -13.33 34.58 46.69
CA LYS A 143 -11.97 34.18 47.10
C LYS A 143 -10.95 34.55 46.02
N PRO A 144 -9.72 34.92 46.40
CA PRO A 144 -8.65 35.13 45.43
C PRO A 144 -8.33 33.86 44.62
N ASP A 145 -8.64 32.68 45.18
CA ASP A 145 -8.48 31.37 44.55
C ASP A 145 -9.15 31.29 43.16
N VAL A 146 -10.28 31.98 42.99
CA VAL A 146 -11.08 31.97 41.76
C VAL A 146 -10.30 32.56 40.57
N ILE A 147 -9.43 33.55 40.80
CA ILE A 147 -8.59 34.15 39.75
C ILE A 147 -7.68 33.09 39.13
N LEU A 148 -7.01 32.30 39.97
CA LEU A 148 -6.09 31.27 39.53
C LEU A 148 -6.84 30.09 38.88
N LYS A 149 -8.03 29.73 39.38
CA LYS A 149 -8.89 28.73 38.73
C LYS A 149 -9.25 29.13 37.30
N HIS A 150 -9.64 30.38 37.07
CA HIS A 150 -9.92 30.87 35.71
C HIS A 150 -8.68 30.93 34.82
N LEU A 151 -7.54 31.39 35.35
CA LEU A 151 -6.29 31.42 34.59
C LEU A 151 -5.83 30.04 34.13
N LEU A 152 -6.02 29.01 34.96
CA LEU A 152 -5.68 27.62 34.63
C LEU A 152 -6.63 26.98 33.61
N ASN A 153 -7.86 27.50 33.51
CA ASN A 153 -8.84 27.05 32.51
C ASN A 153 -8.67 27.77 31.16
N ASP A 154 -8.28 29.05 31.17
CA ASP A 154 -8.25 29.90 29.97
C ASP A 154 -6.86 29.97 29.30
N VAL A 155 -5.77 29.79 30.06
CA VAL A 155 -4.39 29.94 29.55
C VAL A 155 -3.76 28.56 29.35
N GLU A 156 -3.12 28.34 28.19
CA GLU A 156 -2.25 27.18 28.01
C GLU A 156 -1.20 27.18 29.13
N VAL A 157 -1.18 26.12 29.95
CA VAL A 157 -0.37 25.98 31.17
C VAL A 157 1.11 26.35 30.98
N GLN A 158 1.60 26.32 29.74
CA GLN A 158 2.96 26.64 29.31
C GLN A 158 3.30 28.14 29.29
N GLN A 159 2.31 29.06 29.32
CA GLN A 159 2.52 30.52 29.32
C GLN A 159 2.30 31.18 30.68
N LEU A 160 2.01 30.39 31.73
CA LEU A 160 1.81 30.88 33.09
C LEU A 160 3.16 31.26 33.72
N GLU A 161 3.53 32.54 33.58
CA GLU A 161 4.62 33.15 34.32
C GLU A 161 4.12 33.77 35.64
N GLN A 162 5.01 33.85 36.64
CA GLN A 162 4.72 34.51 37.92
C GLN A 162 4.31 35.98 37.73
N SER A 163 4.85 36.65 36.71
CA SER A 163 4.51 38.03 36.32
C SER A 163 3.02 38.21 36.00
N VAL A 164 2.41 37.23 35.33
CA VAL A 164 0.98 37.25 34.94
C VAL A 164 0.10 37.06 36.17
N ILE A 165 0.51 36.20 37.10
CA ILE A 165 -0.18 36.00 38.38
C ILE A 165 -0.13 37.29 39.20
N ASP A 166 1.04 37.94 39.29
CA ASP A 166 1.21 39.21 40.00
C ASP A 166 0.36 40.34 39.39
N GLU A 167 0.25 40.40 38.06
CA GLU A 167 -0.60 41.37 37.37
C GLU A 167 -2.09 41.16 37.73
N LYS A 168 -2.58 39.91 37.65
CA LYS A 168 -3.98 39.57 37.88
C LYS A 168 -4.38 39.65 39.36
N THR A 169 -3.47 39.33 40.26
CA THR A 169 -3.69 39.50 41.70
C THR A 169 -3.70 40.98 42.09
N LYS A 170 -2.84 41.80 41.48
CA LYS A 170 -2.87 43.25 41.65
C LYS A 170 -4.17 43.86 41.11
N ASP A 171 -4.63 43.42 39.95
CA ASP A 171 -5.92 43.82 39.36
C ASP A 171 -7.08 43.55 40.35
N TRP A 172 -7.14 42.34 40.90
CA TRP A 172 -8.13 41.98 41.92
C TRP A 172 -8.00 42.82 43.19
N PHE A 173 -6.78 43.11 43.64
CA PHE A 173 -6.56 43.96 44.81
C PHE A 173 -7.07 45.38 44.57
N GLU A 174 -6.73 46.00 43.44
CA GLU A 174 -7.17 47.35 43.09
C GLU A 174 -8.70 47.42 42.93
N TYR A 175 -9.30 46.39 42.33
CA TYR A 175 -10.76 46.29 42.17
C TYR A 175 -11.47 46.25 43.52
N ASN A 176 -11.07 45.33 44.40
CA ASN A 176 -11.69 45.19 45.71
C ASN A 176 -11.41 46.39 46.63
N GLN A 177 -10.26 47.04 46.47
CA GLN A 177 -9.98 48.30 47.16
C GLN A 177 -10.95 49.41 46.73
N ALA A 178 -11.24 49.54 45.43
CA ALA A 178 -12.22 50.49 44.93
C ALA A 178 -13.64 50.18 45.46
N LEU A 179 -13.99 48.89 45.52
CA LEU A 179 -15.27 48.40 46.03
C LEU A 179 -15.44 48.75 47.53
N ILE A 180 -14.44 48.49 48.37
CA ILE A 180 -14.45 48.87 49.79
C ILE A 180 -14.59 50.38 49.96
N ASN A 181 -13.83 51.17 49.17
CA ASN A 181 -13.87 52.63 49.26
C ASN A 181 -15.27 53.19 48.97
N PHE A 182 -15.98 52.60 47.99
CA PHE A 182 -17.36 52.97 47.69
C PHE A 182 -18.33 52.51 48.78
N TYR A 183 -18.22 51.26 49.24
CA TYR A 183 -19.04 50.70 50.32
C TYR A 183 -18.96 51.56 51.59
N GLN A 184 -17.75 51.95 52.00
CA GLN A 184 -17.55 52.76 53.20
C GLN A 184 -18.21 54.14 53.12
N LYS A 185 -18.35 54.72 51.92
CA LYS A 185 -19.03 56.00 51.70
C LYS A 185 -20.56 55.86 51.69
N ASN A 186 -21.09 54.73 51.23
CA ASN A 186 -22.51 54.51 50.96
C ASN A 186 -23.14 53.34 51.73
N LYS A 187 -22.71 53.09 52.97
CA LYS A 187 -23.15 51.92 53.78
C LYS A 187 -24.66 51.69 53.87
N ASN A 188 -25.46 52.75 53.88
CA ASN A 188 -26.91 52.64 54.04
C ASN A 188 -27.63 52.09 52.80
N ARG A 189 -26.96 52.07 51.65
CA ARG A 189 -27.53 51.69 50.34
C ARG A 189 -26.75 50.57 49.66
N CYS A 190 -25.69 50.07 50.30
CA CYS A 190 -24.83 49.03 49.75
C CYS A 190 -24.94 47.76 50.60
N LEU A 191 -24.95 46.62 49.93
CA LEU A 191 -24.82 45.31 50.55
C LEU A 191 -23.53 44.67 50.07
N LEU A 192 -22.63 44.30 50.99
CA LEU A 192 -21.38 43.62 50.66
C LEU A 192 -21.53 42.11 50.92
N VAL A 193 -21.47 41.31 49.86
CA VAL A 193 -21.76 39.86 49.91
C VAL A 193 -20.63 39.03 49.34
N ASN A 194 -20.41 37.85 49.91
CA ASN A 194 -19.55 36.86 49.30
C ASN A 194 -20.33 36.04 48.26
N GLY A 195 -19.81 35.91 47.04
CA GLY A 195 -20.53 35.25 45.94
C GLY A 195 -20.79 33.77 46.20
N GLU A 196 -19.81 33.04 46.75
CA GLU A 196 -19.98 31.63 47.13
C GLU A 196 -21.02 31.45 48.26
N GLN A 197 -20.96 32.29 49.30
CA GLN A 197 -21.92 32.18 50.41
C GLN A 197 -23.38 32.48 49.98
N VAL A 198 -23.57 33.36 48.99
CA VAL A 198 -24.89 33.65 48.45
C VAL A 198 -25.48 32.44 47.74
N LEU A 199 -24.66 31.61 47.10
CA LEU A 199 -25.12 30.35 46.50
C LEU A 199 -25.56 29.35 47.58
N ASP A 200 -24.79 29.24 48.67
CA ASP A 200 -25.12 28.34 49.79
C ASP A 200 -26.32 28.81 50.62
N SER A 201 -26.51 30.12 50.76
CA SER A 201 -27.49 30.75 51.66
C SER A 201 -28.31 31.84 50.95
N ALA A 202 -28.85 31.51 49.78
CA ALA A 202 -29.62 32.44 48.94
C ALA A 202 -30.83 33.07 49.65
N LYS A 203 -31.43 32.39 50.63
CA LYS A 203 -32.55 32.93 51.42
C LYS A 203 -32.15 34.13 52.27
N ASP A 204 -30.98 34.10 52.89
CA ASP A 204 -30.48 35.20 53.73
C ASP A 204 -30.08 36.42 52.88
N TYR A 205 -29.56 36.15 51.68
CA TYR A 205 -29.28 37.17 50.68
C TYR A 205 -30.56 37.90 50.23
N VAL A 206 -31.59 37.16 49.81
CA VAL A 206 -32.87 37.74 49.38
C VAL A 206 -33.52 38.53 50.52
N HIS A 207 -33.47 38.01 51.75
CA HIS A 207 -33.99 38.73 52.92
C HIS A 207 -33.24 40.04 53.19
N SER A 208 -31.92 40.04 53.04
CA SER A 208 -31.08 41.23 53.23
C SER A 208 -31.35 42.30 52.16
N VAL A 209 -31.51 41.88 50.90
CA VAL A 209 -31.91 42.78 49.81
C VAL A 209 -33.33 43.33 50.06
N ALA A 210 -34.27 42.49 50.50
CA ALA A 210 -35.67 42.89 50.79
C ALA A 210 -35.74 43.98 51.86
N LYS A 211 -34.91 43.84 52.90
CA LYS A 211 -34.81 44.80 54.00
C LYS A 211 -34.33 46.17 53.53
N ILE A 212 -33.41 46.21 52.57
CA ILE A 212 -32.87 47.48 52.04
C ILE A 212 -33.84 48.08 51.02
N THR A 213 -34.43 47.28 50.14
CA THR A 213 -35.35 47.74 49.10
C THR A 213 -36.77 48.02 49.61
N GLN A 214 -37.08 47.61 50.85
CA GLN A 214 -38.40 47.71 51.49
C GLN A 214 -39.53 47.04 50.68
N ILE A 215 -39.21 46.02 49.87
CA ILE A 215 -40.15 45.29 49.03
C ILE A 215 -40.21 43.83 49.49
N GLU A 216 -41.42 43.30 49.66
CA GLU A 216 -41.63 41.87 49.92
C GLU A 216 -41.47 41.08 48.62
N PHE A 217 -40.47 40.19 48.57
CA PHE A 217 -40.34 39.23 47.48
C PHE A 217 -41.42 38.15 47.59
N SER A 218 -41.96 37.74 46.44
CA SER A 218 -42.94 36.66 46.40
C SER A 218 -42.26 35.37 46.82
N SER A 219 -42.61 34.85 47.99
CA SER A 219 -42.10 33.58 48.52
C SER A 219 -42.67 32.42 47.72
N GLY A 220 -42.08 32.16 46.54
CA GLY A 220 -42.31 30.94 45.77
C GLY A 220 -41.56 29.79 46.42
N SER A 221 -42.31 28.83 46.96
CA SER A 221 -41.84 27.54 47.48
C SER A 221 -41.43 26.60 46.35
N GLU A 222 -40.58 27.05 45.44
CA GLU A 222 -39.90 26.20 44.46
C GLU A 222 -38.41 26.29 44.76
N GLU A 223 -37.77 25.12 44.80
CA GLU A 223 -36.34 24.99 45.00
C GLU A 223 -35.61 26.00 44.12
N LEU A 224 -34.86 26.91 44.75
CA LEU A 224 -33.94 27.80 44.04
C LEU A 224 -33.14 26.95 43.05
N PRO A 225 -32.87 27.44 41.82
CA PRO A 225 -32.16 26.66 40.83
C PRO A 225 -30.89 26.12 41.48
N THR A 226 -30.78 24.80 41.61
CA THR A 226 -29.49 24.15 41.78
C THR A 226 -28.77 24.43 40.47
N LEU A 227 -28.03 25.54 40.43
CA LEU A 227 -27.13 25.85 39.34
C LEU A 227 -26.13 24.69 39.34
N GLN A 228 -26.36 23.74 38.43
CA GLN A 228 -25.44 22.65 38.18
C GLN A 228 -24.10 23.31 37.87
N ASP A 229 -23.12 23.06 38.73
CA ASP A 229 -21.74 23.30 38.36
C ASP A 229 -21.50 22.45 37.11
N ASP A 230 -21.38 23.12 35.97
CA ASP A 230 -20.78 22.51 34.79
C ASP A 230 -19.43 21.96 35.23
N VAL A 231 -19.37 20.64 35.33
CA VAL A 231 -18.25 19.85 35.85
C VAL A 231 -17.03 20.13 34.98
N SER A 232 -16.28 21.17 35.33
CA SER A 232 -15.09 21.64 34.62
C SER A 232 -14.00 21.94 35.64
N LEU A 233 -13.18 20.94 35.95
CA LEU A 233 -11.95 20.97 36.77
C LEU A 233 -12.01 21.62 38.18
N ALA A 234 -13.12 22.25 38.58
CA ALA A 234 -13.23 23.16 39.72
C ALA A 234 -13.17 22.46 41.10
N ASP A 235 -13.42 21.14 41.13
CA ASP A 235 -13.48 20.34 42.36
C ASP A 235 -12.22 19.50 42.61
N SER A 236 -11.10 19.81 41.95
CA SER A 236 -9.84 19.22 42.36
C SER A 236 -9.39 19.89 43.66
N LEU A 237 -9.77 19.29 44.80
CA LEU A 237 -9.29 19.68 46.14
C LEU A 237 -7.75 19.83 46.21
N THR A 238 -7.00 19.14 45.34
CA THR A 238 -5.56 19.35 45.18
C THR A 238 -5.18 20.63 44.45
N LEU A 239 -5.96 21.04 43.45
CA LEU A 239 -5.78 22.34 42.80
C LEU A 239 -6.07 23.46 43.79
N ASP A 240 -7.14 23.34 44.58
CA ASP A 240 -7.48 24.30 45.63
C ASP A 240 -6.37 24.42 46.67
N PHE A 241 -5.74 23.30 47.05
CA PHE A 241 -4.58 23.31 47.93
C PHE A 241 -3.38 24.02 47.31
N LEU A 242 -3.02 23.71 46.06
CA LEU A 242 -1.89 24.33 45.37
C LEU A 242 -2.11 25.83 45.15
N ILE A 243 -3.34 26.23 44.80
CA ILE A 243 -3.73 27.64 44.66
C ILE A 243 -3.56 28.38 45.99
N ARG A 244 -4.02 27.78 47.10
CA ARG A 244 -3.83 28.36 48.44
C ARG A 244 -2.36 28.53 48.79
N GLU A 245 -1.50 27.57 48.45
CA GLU A 245 -0.07 27.67 48.70
C GLU A 245 0.60 28.77 47.86
N VAL A 246 0.23 28.89 46.58
CA VAL A 246 0.73 29.96 45.70
C VAL A 246 0.31 31.33 46.24
N LEU A 247 -0.96 31.48 46.66
CA LEU A 247 -1.48 32.73 47.22
C LEU A 247 -0.99 33.00 48.64
N ALA A 248 -0.62 31.98 49.43
CA ALA A 248 -0.01 32.16 50.76
C ALA A 248 1.31 32.93 50.70
N SER A 249 1.97 32.94 49.54
CA SER A 249 3.19 33.72 49.31
C SER A 249 2.94 35.24 49.26
N SER A 250 1.69 35.68 49.09
CA SER A 250 1.29 37.09 49.00
C SER A 250 0.43 37.54 50.19
N ASP A 251 1.07 38.12 51.21
CA ASP A 251 0.41 38.57 52.45
C ASP A 251 -0.67 39.66 52.21
N ASP A 252 -0.43 40.56 51.27
CA ASP A 252 -1.34 41.69 50.96
C ASP A 252 -2.74 41.22 50.50
N ILE A 253 -2.83 40.12 49.76
CA ILE A 253 -4.10 39.56 49.26
C ILE A 253 -4.91 38.98 50.40
N HIS A 254 -4.26 38.22 51.29
CA HIS A 254 -4.91 37.65 52.47
C HIS A 254 -5.42 38.73 53.41
N GLN A 255 -4.64 39.78 53.62
CA GLN A 255 -5.07 40.93 54.41
C GLN A 255 -6.27 41.64 53.78
N MET A 256 -6.28 41.82 52.45
CA MET A 256 -7.42 42.41 51.73
C MET A 256 -8.68 41.53 51.84
N PHE A 257 -8.54 40.21 51.63
CA PHE A 257 -9.66 39.28 51.75
C PHE A 257 -10.24 39.25 53.16
N ASN A 258 -9.38 39.21 54.19
CA ASN A 258 -9.83 39.29 55.59
C ASN A 258 -10.53 40.62 55.89
N ARG A 259 -10.07 41.72 55.28
CA ARG A 259 -10.73 43.02 55.42
C ARG A 259 -12.12 43.02 54.77
N LEU A 260 -12.29 42.39 53.61
CA LEU A 260 -13.61 42.22 52.98
C LEU A 260 -14.53 41.38 53.87
N GLN A 261 -14.05 40.24 54.36
CA GLN A 261 -14.79 39.35 55.25
C GLN A 261 -15.28 40.05 56.52
N ASN A 262 -14.45 40.90 57.13
CA ASN A 262 -14.84 41.67 58.32
C ASN A 262 -15.87 42.78 58.04
N LEU A 263 -15.93 43.28 56.81
CA LEU A 263 -16.85 44.35 56.40
C LEU A 263 -18.13 43.83 55.75
N ALA A 264 -18.16 42.56 55.38
CA ALA A 264 -19.27 41.96 54.64
C ALA A 264 -20.51 41.77 55.52
N ASP A 265 -21.66 42.04 54.93
CA ASP A 265 -22.96 41.77 55.54
C ASP A 265 -23.28 40.26 55.51
N ILE A 266 -22.75 39.55 54.49
CA ILE A 266 -22.82 38.09 54.35
C ILE A 266 -21.39 37.57 54.09
N PRO A 267 -20.61 37.27 55.16
CA PRO A 267 -19.27 36.72 55.03
C PRO A 267 -19.30 35.23 54.69
N LEU A 268 -18.26 34.74 54.03
CA LEU A 268 -18.08 33.32 53.77
C LEU A 268 -17.87 32.55 55.09
N VAL A 269 -18.77 31.61 55.35
CA VAL A 269 -18.66 30.67 56.47
C VAL A 269 -17.86 29.46 55.99
N SER A 270 -16.58 29.41 56.36
CA SER A 270 -15.72 28.29 55.96
C SER A 270 -16.22 26.99 56.59
N GLN A 271 -16.93 26.17 55.81
CA GLN A 271 -17.12 24.76 56.13
C GLN A 271 -15.77 24.08 55.96
N ALA A 272 -15.06 23.90 57.06
CA ALA A 272 -13.79 23.21 57.09
C ALA A 272 -14.02 21.72 56.78
N GLN A 273 -14.10 21.37 55.50
CA GLN A 273 -13.82 20.01 55.07
C GLN A 273 -12.32 19.80 55.23
N ILE A 274 -11.90 19.46 56.46
CA ILE A 274 -10.59 18.90 56.75
C ILE A 274 -10.63 17.44 56.28
N GLY A 275 -10.81 17.23 54.97
CA GLY A 275 -10.33 16.00 54.35
C GLY A 275 -8.81 16.03 54.54
N SER A 276 -8.25 15.03 55.21
CA SER A 276 -6.82 15.04 55.50
C SER A 276 -6.05 15.22 54.19
N ALA A 277 -5.03 16.10 54.16
CA ALA A 277 -4.20 16.30 52.96
C ALA A 277 -3.67 14.96 52.39
N LEU A 278 -3.56 13.95 53.26
CA LEU A 278 -3.22 12.58 52.90
C LEU A 278 -4.29 11.88 52.05
N ASP A 279 -5.58 12.07 52.32
CA ASP A 279 -6.65 11.45 51.54
C ASP A 279 -6.79 12.12 50.15
N LEU A 280 -6.54 13.43 50.08
CA LEU A 280 -6.41 14.15 48.80
C LEU A 280 -5.23 13.64 47.98
N LEU A 281 -4.07 13.45 48.62
CA LEU A 281 -2.89 12.87 47.97
C LEU A 281 -3.16 11.45 47.48
N LYS A 282 -3.84 10.61 48.27
CA LYS A 282 -4.22 9.25 47.84
C LYS A 282 -5.14 9.29 46.62
N GLU A 283 -6.12 10.19 46.59
CA GLU A 283 -7.04 10.31 45.46
C GLU A 283 -6.30 10.75 44.20
N THR A 284 -5.44 11.78 44.29
CA THR A 284 -4.67 12.27 43.14
C THR A 284 -3.67 11.25 42.63
N VAL A 285 -2.95 10.56 43.53
CA VAL A 285 -2.05 9.47 43.15
C VAL A 285 -2.85 8.31 42.52
N SER A 286 -4.03 7.98 43.04
CA SER A 286 -4.88 6.95 42.45
C SER A 286 -5.37 7.34 41.05
N LYS A 287 -5.77 8.59 40.83
CA LYS A 287 -6.17 9.09 39.51
C LYS A 287 -5.01 9.06 38.52
N GLN A 288 -3.83 9.51 38.94
CA GLN A 288 -2.62 9.49 38.10
C GLN A 288 -2.21 8.06 37.74
N ASN A 289 -2.21 7.14 38.71
CA ASN A 289 -1.90 5.73 38.46
C ASN A 289 -2.91 5.09 37.50
N LYS A 290 -4.20 5.43 37.62
CA LYS A 290 -5.24 4.95 36.69
C LYS A 290 -5.00 5.47 35.27
N LEU A 291 -4.62 6.74 35.10
CA LEU A 291 -4.31 7.30 33.79
C LEU A 291 -3.12 6.57 33.14
N LEU A 292 -2.04 6.38 33.90
CA LEU A 292 -0.86 5.62 33.43
C LEU A 292 -1.21 4.17 33.06
N GLN A 293 -2.11 3.53 33.81
CA GLN A 293 -2.60 2.19 33.49
C GLN A 293 -3.43 2.17 32.21
N MET A 294 -4.30 3.16 32.00
CA MET A 294 -5.11 3.26 30.79
C MET A 294 -4.25 3.46 29.54
N ASP A 295 -3.23 4.32 29.61
CA ASP A 295 -2.30 4.52 28.48
C ASP A 295 -1.53 3.23 28.15
N ALA A 296 -1.04 2.53 29.17
CA ALA A 296 -0.36 1.25 28.99
C ALA A 296 -1.30 0.16 28.43
N GLU A 297 -2.55 0.10 28.90
CA GLU A 297 -3.56 -0.83 28.39
C GLU A 297 -3.93 -0.54 26.93
N GLN A 298 -4.07 0.73 26.55
CA GLN A 298 -4.31 1.12 25.16
C GLN A 298 -3.14 0.74 24.25
N GLU A 299 -1.90 0.94 24.70
CA GLU A 299 -0.72 0.52 23.94
C GLU A 299 -0.70 -1.00 23.76
N ILE A 300 -0.97 -1.76 24.83
CA ILE A 300 -1.06 -3.23 24.77
C ILE A 300 -2.19 -3.69 23.84
N GLN A 301 -3.37 -3.08 23.91
CA GLN A 301 -4.50 -3.42 23.04
C GLN A 301 -4.19 -3.15 21.57
N SER A 302 -3.53 -2.02 21.26
CA SER A 302 -3.14 -1.71 19.88
C SER A 302 -2.14 -2.73 19.33
N LYS A 303 -1.13 -3.12 20.12
CA LYS A 303 -0.16 -4.18 19.74
C LYS A 303 -0.82 -5.54 19.59
N LEU A 304 -1.76 -5.89 20.46
CA LEU A 304 -2.51 -7.13 20.38
C LEU A 304 -3.35 -7.19 19.11
N MET A 305 -4.03 -6.10 18.75
CA MET A 305 -4.84 -6.00 17.53
C MET A 305 -3.99 -6.20 16.27
N ILE A 306 -2.81 -5.56 16.21
CA ILE A 306 -1.87 -5.73 15.10
C ILE A 306 -1.41 -7.19 15.00
N SER A 307 -1.01 -7.80 16.12
CA SER A 307 -0.56 -9.19 16.15
C SER A 307 -1.67 -10.18 15.77
N GLN A 308 -2.92 -9.92 16.16
CA GLN A 308 -4.07 -10.72 15.74
C GLN A 308 -4.33 -10.60 14.23
N GLN A 309 -4.18 -9.41 13.66
CA GLN A 309 -4.30 -9.19 12.22
C GLN A 309 -3.19 -9.94 11.46
N GLU A 310 -1.94 -9.86 11.91
CA GLU A 310 -0.81 -10.60 11.33
C GLU A 310 -1.03 -12.11 11.38
N ASN A 311 -1.50 -12.65 12.51
CA ASN A 311 -1.84 -14.07 12.64
C ASN A 311 -2.96 -14.48 11.68
N SER A 312 -3.99 -13.65 11.49
CA SER A 312 -5.07 -13.95 10.55
C SER A 312 -4.59 -14.02 9.10
N LEU A 313 -3.70 -13.09 8.71
CA LEU A 313 -3.10 -13.07 7.37
C LEU A 313 -2.16 -14.26 7.17
N MET A 314 -1.40 -14.65 8.20
CA MET A 314 -0.55 -15.83 8.16
C MET A 314 -1.37 -17.12 8.01
N ILE A 315 -2.51 -17.23 8.71
CA ILE A 315 -3.44 -18.36 8.56
C ILE A 315 -4.00 -18.42 7.13
N GLU A 316 -4.36 -17.28 6.55
CA GLU A 316 -4.84 -17.21 5.17
C GLU A 316 -3.76 -17.65 4.16
N GLN A 317 -2.51 -17.22 4.33
CA GLN A 317 -1.39 -17.67 3.51
C GLN A 317 -1.13 -19.17 3.66
N LEU A 318 -1.25 -19.72 4.87
CA LEU A 318 -1.15 -21.16 5.09
C LEU A 318 -2.27 -21.92 4.35
N HIS A 319 -3.50 -21.42 4.35
CA HIS A 319 -4.58 -22.04 3.58
C HIS A 319 -4.35 -21.98 2.07
N GLN A 320 -3.85 -20.86 1.54
CA GLN A 320 -3.53 -20.73 0.12
C GLN A 320 -2.42 -21.72 -0.30
N THR A 321 -1.35 -21.78 0.47
CA THR A 321 -0.23 -22.71 0.20
C THR A 321 -0.65 -24.18 0.32
N GLN A 322 -1.51 -24.52 1.28
CA GLN A 322 -2.11 -25.86 1.38
C GLN A 322 -2.93 -26.21 0.12
N ALA A 323 -3.78 -25.30 -0.36
CA ALA A 323 -4.58 -25.52 -1.55
C ALA A 323 -3.71 -25.70 -2.82
N GLU A 324 -2.63 -24.92 -2.95
CA GLU A 324 -1.67 -25.09 -4.04
C GLU A 324 -0.95 -26.45 -3.97
N LEU A 325 -0.50 -26.86 -2.78
CA LEU A 325 0.13 -28.17 -2.56
C LEU A 325 -0.81 -29.33 -2.90
N GLU A 326 -2.08 -29.25 -2.52
CA GLU A 326 -3.10 -30.24 -2.89
C GLU A 326 -3.27 -30.34 -4.41
N LYS A 327 -3.30 -29.20 -5.10
CA LYS A 327 -3.37 -29.16 -6.57
C LYS A 327 -2.16 -29.83 -7.21
N TYR A 328 -0.95 -29.50 -6.77
CA TYR A 328 0.27 -30.14 -7.26
C TYR A 328 0.30 -31.64 -6.98
N TYR A 329 -0.16 -32.06 -5.80
CA TYR A 329 -0.25 -33.48 -5.44
C TYR A 329 -1.20 -34.22 -6.39
N LEU A 330 -2.37 -33.64 -6.68
CA LEU A 330 -3.36 -34.23 -7.58
C LEU A 330 -2.85 -34.31 -9.03
N GLU A 331 -2.12 -33.28 -9.48
CA GLU A 331 -1.49 -33.26 -10.80
C GLU A 331 -0.37 -34.29 -10.93
N ASN A 332 0.50 -34.40 -9.92
CA ASN A 332 1.52 -35.45 -9.86
C ASN A 332 0.91 -36.86 -9.84
N LYS A 333 -0.19 -37.06 -9.11
CA LYS A 333 -0.90 -38.35 -9.11
C LYS A 333 -1.43 -38.69 -10.50
N LYS A 334 -2.10 -37.74 -11.19
CA LYS A 334 -2.57 -37.93 -12.57
C LYS A 334 -1.42 -38.24 -13.53
N SER A 335 -0.30 -37.52 -13.42
CA SER A 335 0.89 -37.77 -14.23
C SER A 335 1.49 -39.15 -13.98
N SER A 336 1.55 -39.57 -12.71
CA SER A 336 2.02 -40.91 -12.32
C SER A 336 1.11 -42.02 -12.85
N ASP A 337 -0.22 -41.85 -12.77
CA ASP A 337 -1.19 -42.79 -13.31
C ASP A 337 -1.06 -42.90 -14.85
N LEU A 338 -0.88 -41.77 -15.54
CA LEU A 338 -0.65 -41.74 -16.99
C LEU A 338 0.66 -42.46 -17.37
N LEU A 339 1.74 -42.20 -16.62
CA LEU A 339 3.02 -42.88 -16.83
C LEU A 339 2.87 -44.40 -16.67
N ARG A 340 2.08 -44.85 -15.67
CA ARG A 340 1.81 -46.27 -15.47
C ARG A 340 1.04 -46.88 -16.64
N GLN A 341 0.03 -46.18 -17.17
CA GLN A 341 -0.70 -46.63 -18.36
C GLN A 341 0.22 -46.74 -19.58
N GLU A 342 1.08 -45.75 -19.82
CA GLU A 342 2.05 -45.81 -20.92
C GLU A 342 3.06 -46.94 -20.73
N GLN A 343 3.54 -47.20 -19.51
CA GLN A 343 4.40 -48.35 -19.21
C GLN A 343 3.69 -49.69 -19.47
N GLU A 344 2.41 -49.82 -19.10
CA GLU A 344 1.62 -51.02 -19.40
C GLU A 344 1.43 -51.21 -20.91
N LYS A 345 1.17 -50.14 -21.67
CA LYS A 345 1.12 -50.17 -23.14
C LYS A 345 2.44 -50.60 -23.74
N VAL A 346 3.55 -50.01 -23.31
CA VAL A 346 4.90 -50.38 -23.77
C VAL A 346 5.17 -51.86 -23.52
N LYS A 347 4.89 -52.38 -22.31
CA LYS A 347 5.03 -53.81 -22.01
C LYS A 347 4.16 -54.69 -22.92
N SER A 348 2.94 -54.26 -23.21
CA SER A 348 2.05 -55.00 -24.12
C SER A 348 2.58 -55.03 -25.55
N LEU A 349 3.13 -53.91 -26.04
CA LEU A 349 3.74 -53.80 -27.36
C LEU A 349 5.05 -54.59 -27.45
N GLU A 350 5.88 -54.56 -26.40
CA GLU A 350 7.07 -55.40 -26.28
C GLU A 350 6.70 -56.88 -26.37
N LYS A 351 5.66 -57.32 -25.64
CA LYS A 351 5.17 -58.70 -25.72
C LYS A 351 4.64 -59.06 -27.12
N GLN A 352 3.99 -58.12 -27.81
CA GLN A 352 3.57 -58.33 -29.19
C GLN A 352 4.77 -58.43 -30.14
N LEU A 353 5.80 -57.60 -29.93
CA LEU A 353 7.05 -57.64 -30.68
C LEU A 353 7.79 -58.96 -30.46
N THR A 354 7.92 -59.43 -29.21
CA THR A 354 8.54 -60.72 -28.90
C THR A 354 7.76 -61.86 -29.53
N ASN A 355 6.43 -61.89 -29.39
CA ASN A 355 5.59 -62.91 -30.01
C ASN A 355 5.73 -62.90 -31.55
N LYS A 356 5.77 -61.72 -32.17
CA LYS A 356 5.96 -61.59 -33.63
C LYS A 356 7.36 -62.04 -34.05
N GLN A 357 8.39 -61.72 -33.26
CA GLN A 357 9.76 -62.17 -33.48
C GLN A 357 9.89 -63.69 -33.30
N GLU A 358 9.24 -64.26 -32.30
CA GLU A 358 9.14 -65.70 -32.09
C GLU A 358 8.40 -66.38 -33.24
N LEU A 359 7.32 -65.79 -33.77
CA LEU A 359 6.62 -66.32 -34.95
C LEU A 359 7.50 -66.29 -36.22
N LEU A 360 8.28 -65.22 -36.41
CA LEU A 360 9.28 -65.13 -37.48
C LEU A 360 10.37 -66.20 -37.31
N ASN A 361 10.84 -66.41 -36.08
CA ASN A 361 11.84 -67.42 -35.76
C ASN A 361 11.26 -68.85 -35.81
N ALA A 362 9.97 -69.04 -35.54
CA ALA A 362 9.23 -70.31 -35.52
C ALA A 362 8.71 -70.71 -36.92
N ASN A 363 8.73 -69.80 -37.89
CA ASN A 363 8.69 -70.10 -39.33
C ASN A 363 10.00 -70.79 -39.77
N GLN A 364 10.39 -71.84 -39.04
CA GLN A 364 11.49 -72.76 -39.24
C GLN A 364 11.17 -73.75 -40.37
N LEU A 365 10.86 -73.23 -41.56
CA LEU A 365 11.13 -73.98 -42.78
C LEU A 365 12.65 -74.04 -43.03
N SER A 366 13.47 -73.32 -42.25
CA SER A 366 14.91 -73.18 -42.48
C SER A 366 15.81 -74.33 -41.97
N PRO A 367 15.60 -75.00 -40.82
CA PRO A 367 16.48 -76.10 -40.38
C PRO A 367 16.20 -77.40 -41.15
N GLN A 368 14.93 -77.70 -41.48
CA GLN A 368 14.59 -78.86 -42.33
C GLN A 368 15.13 -78.67 -43.75
N ILE A 369 14.95 -77.49 -44.36
CA ILE A 369 15.54 -77.20 -45.68
C ILE A 369 17.06 -77.21 -45.63
N LYS A 370 17.69 -76.75 -44.54
CA LYS A 370 19.15 -76.85 -44.36
C LYS A 370 19.61 -78.30 -44.22
N GLN A 371 18.92 -79.11 -43.41
CA GLN A 371 19.23 -80.52 -43.26
C GLN A 371 19.02 -81.29 -44.58
N GLU A 372 17.94 -81.00 -45.31
CA GLU A 372 17.70 -81.58 -46.63
C GLU A 372 18.80 -81.18 -47.62
N ASN A 373 19.21 -79.91 -47.66
CA ASN A 373 20.34 -79.47 -48.47
C ASN A 373 21.65 -80.15 -48.07
N ASP A 374 21.97 -80.25 -46.78
CA ASP A 374 23.17 -80.93 -46.30
C ASP A 374 23.15 -82.43 -46.63
N LEU A 375 21.98 -83.07 -46.57
CA LEU A 375 21.77 -84.46 -46.97
C LEU A 375 21.96 -84.62 -48.48
N LEU A 376 21.37 -83.74 -49.28
CA LEU A 376 21.53 -83.70 -50.74
C LEU A 376 22.99 -83.49 -51.13
N ILE A 377 23.71 -82.60 -50.46
CA ILE A 377 25.14 -82.36 -50.67
C ILE A 377 25.95 -83.62 -50.34
N LYS A 378 25.64 -84.30 -49.22
CA LYS A 378 26.28 -85.58 -48.87
C LYS A 378 25.99 -86.69 -49.88
N GLN A 379 24.74 -86.82 -50.33
CA GLN A 379 24.36 -87.77 -51.36
C GLN A 379 25.10 -87.48 -52.66
N LEU A 380 25.21 -86.20 -53.04
CA LEU A 380 25.96 -85.77 -54.21
C LEU A 380 27.45 -86.12 -54.06
N HIS A 381 28.07 -85.87 -52.91
CA HIS A 381 29.45 -86.30 -52.65
C HIS A 381 29.63 -87.81 -52.72
N GLN A 382 28.70 -88.58 -52.17
CA GLN A 382 28.76 -90.05 -52.20
C GLN A 382 28.64 -90.57 -53.64
N THR A 383 27.74 -89.99 -54.44
CA THR A 383 27.64 -90.32 -55.86
C THR A 383 28.87 -89.89 -56.64
N GLN A 384 29.50 -88.76 -56.31
CA GLN A 384 30.78 -88.34 -56.88
C GLN A 384 31.89 -89.34 -56.54
N GLU A 385 32.00 -89.76 -55.28
CA GLU A 385 33.02 -90.72 -54.83
C GLU A 385 32.81 -92.11 -55.46
N GLU A 386 31.56 -92.57 -55.61
CA GLU A 386 31.25 -93.78 -56.36
C GLU A 386 31.56 -93.63 -57.85
N LEU A 387 31.24 -92.50 -58.47
CA LEU A 387 31.61 -92.20 -59.85
C LEU A 387 33.12 -92.14 -60.03
N GLU A 388 33.86 -91.57 -59.08
CA GLU A 388 35.33 -91.56 -59.05
C GLU A 388 35.87 -92.98 -58.89
N ARG A 389 35.27 -93.80 -58.03
CA ARG A 389 35.61 -95.23 -57.91
C ARG A 389 35.38 -95.95 -59.23
N TYR A 390 34.22 -95.79 -59.86
CA TYR A 390 33.93 -96.37 -61.17
C TYR A 390 34.85 -95.82 -62.25
N TYR A 391 35.22 -94.53 -62.19
CA TYR A 391 36.17 -93.92 -63.10
C TYR A 391 37.58 -94.52 -62.93
N LEU A 392 38.06 -94.65 -61.69
CA LEU A 392 39.35 -95.26 -61.34
C LEU A 392 39.38 -96.76 -61.67
N GLU A 393 38.27 -97.47 -61.47
CA GLU A 393 38.10 -98.87 -61.84
C GLU A 393 38.07 -99.03 -63.37
N ASN A 394 37.34 -98.17 -64.08
CA ASN A 394 37.42 -98.06 -65.54
C ASN A 394 38.82 -97.65 -66.01
N GLN A 395 39.56 -96.84 -65.26
CA GLN A 395 40.93 -96.44 -65.59
C GLN A 395 41.90 -97.61 -65.37
N ARG A 396 41.73 -98.41 -64.32
CA ARG A 396 42.46 -99.68 -64.11
C ARG A 396 42.16 -100.69 -65.21
N LEU A 397 40.89 -100.80 -65.64
CA LEU A 397 40.49 -101.64 -66.77
C LEU A 397 41.07 -101.13 -68.11
N LYS A 398 41.19 -99.81 -68.28
CA LYS A 398 41.87 -99.17 -69.43
C LYS A 398 43.40 -99.27 -69.36
N SER A 399 44.00 -99.51 -68.19
CA SER A 399 45.46 -99.60 -68.01
C SER A 399 46.09 -100.90 -68.53
N GLN A 400 45.31 -101.85 -69.08
CA GLN A 400 45.81 -102.95 -69.91
C GLN A 400 45.68 -102.73 -71.43
N LYS A 401 45.12 -101.59 -71.90
CA LYS A 401 45.13 -101.18 -73.30
C LYS A 401 45.11 -99.64 -73.43
N GLN A 402 46.27 -99.11 -73.81
CA GLN A 402 46.52 -97.80 -74.44
C GLN A 402 46.16 -96.51 -73.65
N GLU A 403 47.05 -95.54 -73.83
CA GLU A 403 47.10 -94.17 -73.28
C GLU A 403 45.77 -93.37 -73.41
N PRO A 404 45.51 -92.45 -72.46
CA PRO A 404 44.73 -91.26 -72.75
C PRO A 404 45.46 -89.97 -72.30
N ALA A 405 45.19 -88.77 -72.80
CA ALA A 405 44.64 -88.25 -74.06
C ALA A 405 44.71 -86.70 -73.91
N LYS A 406 45.08 -85.97 -74.97
CA LYS A 406 45.11 -84.50 -75.00
C LYS A 406 43.68 -83.90 -74.98
N PRO A 407 43.44 -82.72 -74.38
CA PRO A 407 42.11 -82.14 -74.21
C PRO A 407 41.45 -81.79 -75.56
N VAL A 408 40.13 -82.00 -75.65
CA VAL A 408 39.31 -81.78 -76.84
C VAL A 408 38.50 -80.49 -76.69
N TYR A 409 38.58 -79.58 -77.66
CA TYR A 409 37.87 -78.30 -77.67
C TYR A 409 36.66 -78.32 -78.64
N TYR A 410 35.53 -77.72 -78.22
CA TYR A 410 34.30 -77.53 -79.00
C TYR A 410 33.84 -76.06 -78.91
N GLY A 411 33.02 -75.56 -79.84
CA GLY A 411 32.51 -74.18 -79.88
C GLY A 411 33.14 -73.30 -80.96
N ALA A 412 33.73 -73.90 -82.00
CA ALA A 412 34.45 -73.18 -83.04
C ALA A 412 33.55 -72.19 -83.82
N ALA A 413 32.27 -72.54 -84.02
CA ALA A 413 31.30 -71.70 -84.72
C ALA A 413 30.96 -70.43 -83.95
N ASP A 414 30.74 -70.54 -82.63
CA ASP A 414 30.35 -69.40 -81.80
C ASP A 414 31.51 -68.43 -81.64
N ARG A 415 32.75 -68.94 -81.55
CA ARG A 415 33.95 -68.10 -81.62
C ARG A 415 34.05 -67.27 -82.90
N VAL A 416 33.66 -67.82 -84.06
CA VAL A 416 33.61 -67.04 -85.31
C VAL A 416 32.50 -65.99 -85.27
N LYS A 417 31.37 -66.28 -84.61
CA LYS A 417 30.26 -65.31 -84.48
C LYS A 417 30.58 -64.16 -83.53
N GLU A 418 31.41 -64.44 -82.52
CA GLU A 418 31.92 -63.44 -81.60
C GLU A 418 33.07 -62.61 -82.19
N ASP A 419 33.73 -63.12 -83.23
CA ASP A 419 34.77 -62.38 -83.93
C ASP A 419 34.20 -61.11 -84.58
N LEU A 420 35.03 -60.06 -84.60
CA LEU A 420 34.64 -58.72 -85.03
C LEU A 420 33.99 -58.69 -86.42
N PRO A 421 34.47 -59.41 -87.45
CA PRO A 421 33.84 -59.42 -88.76
C PRO A 421 32.39 -59.92 -88.72
N TYR A 422 32.09 -60.95 -87.94
CA TYR A 422 30.72 -61.46 -87.87
C TYR A 422 29.80 -60.47 -87.17
N ARG A 423 30.23 -59.95 -86.00
CA ARG A 423 29.44 -59.00 -85.21
C ARG A 423 29.09 -57.75 -85.99
N LEU A 424 30.08 -57.14 -86.64
CA LEU A 424 29.85 -55.94 -87.45
C LEU A 424 28.87 -56.22 -88.60
N GLY A 425 29.08 -57.30 -89.35
CA GLY A 425 28.17 -57.60 -90.46
C GLY A 425 26.79 -58.07 -90.00
N ALA A 426 26.65 -58.69 -88.82
CA ALA A 426 25.36 -58.98 -88.21
C ALA A 426 24.61 -57.68 -87.89
N THR A 427 25.29 -56.67 -87.34
CA THR A 427 24.72 -55.33 -87.12
C THR A 427 24.30 -54.66 -88.43
N MET A 428 25.05 -54.87 -89.53
CA MET A 428 24.64 -54.40 -90.85
C MET A 428 23.37 -55.07 -91.35
N VAL A 429 23.26 -56.40 -91.19
CA VAL A 429 22.09 -57.17 -91.61
C VAL A 429 20.87 -56.84 -90.74
N SER A 430 21.04 -56.61 -89.44
CA SER A 430 19.91 -56.27 -88.57
C SER A 430 19.33 -54.89 -88.87
N HIS A 431 20.18 -53.92 -89.21
CA HIS A 431 19.76 -52.54 -89.50
C HIS A 431 19.47 -52.26 -90.98
N SER A 432 19.47 -53.29 -91.84
CA SER A 432 19.10 -53.14 -93.27
C SER A 432 17.59 -53.16 -93.52
N LYS A 433 16.78 -53.52 -92.51
CA LYS A 433 15.33 -53.77 -92.66
C LYS A 433 14.47 -52.52 -92.81
N SER A 434 14.97 -51.35 -92.40
CA SER A 434 14.20 -50.09 -92.41
C SER A 434 15.10 -48.89 -92.72
N ALA A 435 14.58 -47.91 -93.46
CA ALA A 435 15.31 -46.69 -93.79
C ALA A 435 15.75 -45.90 -92.54
N LYS A 436 14.99 -46.00 -91.44
CA LYS A 436 15.36 -45.38 -90.15
C LYS A 436 16.55 -46.07 -89.48
N ASP A 437 16.61 -47.40 -89.56
CA ASP A 437 17.70 -48.19 -88.95
C ASP A 437 19.00 -48.04 -89.75
N LEU A 438 18.89 -47.92 -91.08
CA LEU A 438 20.03 -47.67 -91.95
C LEU A 438 20.68 -46.30 -91.66
N ALA A 439 19.90 -45.30 -91.28
CA ALA A 439 20.41 -43.97 -90.93
C ALA A 439 21.28 -43.98 -89.65
N ILE A 440 21.01 -44.88 -88.71
CA ILE A 440 21.75 -45.01 -87.44
C ILE A 440 22.90 -46.03 -87.56
N LEU A 441 22.93 -46.84 -88.63
CA LEU A 441 23.92 -47.88 -88.86
C LEU A 441 25.40 -47.43 -88.68
N PRO A 442 25.86 -46.25 -89.16
CA PRO A 442 27.25 -45.84 -88.94
C PRO A 442 27.61 -45.70 -87.45
N LEU A 443 26.67 -45.20 -86.64
CA LEU A 443 26.85 -45.05 -85.19
C LEU A 443 26.79 -46.41 -84.48
N ALA A 444 25.86 -47.28 -84.89
CA ALA A 444 25.73 -48.63 -84.34
C ALA A 444 27.00 -49.47 -84.59
N LEU A 445 27.57 -49.40 -85.80
CA LEU A 445 28.85 -50.07 -86.13
C LEU A 445 30.02 -49.52 -85.31
N ALA A 446 30.09 -48.20 -85.12
CA ALA A 446 31.13 -47.58 -84.29
C ALA A 446 31.01 -47.99 -82.82
N LYS A 447 29.78 -48.12 -82.30
CA LYS A 447 29.52 -48.60 -80.93
C LYS A 447 29.98 -50.06 -80.78
N GLU A 448 29.56 -50.94 -81.69
CA GLU A 448 29.91 -52.35 -81.66
C GLU A 448 31.43 -52.59 -81.74
N TYR A 449 32.12 -51.83 -82.60
CA TYR A 449 33.58 -51.89 -82.72
C TYR A 449 34.28 -51.48 -81.41
N ARG A 450 33.81 -50.42 -80.74
CA ARG A 450 34.36 -49.98 -79.45
C ARG A 450 34.11 -51.00 -78.34
N GLU A 451 32.95 -51.65 -78.36
CA GLU A 451 32.58 -52.65 -77.37
C GLU A 451 33.45 -53.91 -77.51
N PHE A 452 33.68 -54.36 -78.73
CA PHE A 452 34.61 -55.46 -79.03
C PHE A 452 36.04 -55.15 -78.56
N GLN A 453 36.55 -53.95 -78.82
CA GLN A 453 37.91 -53.57 -78.38
C GLN A 453 38.11 -53.62 -76.86
N LYS A 454 37.06 -53.44 -76.06
CA LYS A 454 37.16 -53.50 -74.60
C LYS A 454 37.30 -54.93 -74.07
N HIS A 455 36.80 -55.92 -74.80
CA HIS A 455 36.62 -57.30 -74.33
C HIS A 455 37.23 -58.28 -75.34
N GLN A 456 38.53 -58.16 -75.61
CA GLN A 456 39.21 -59.10 -76.50
C GLN A 456 39.73 -60.30 -75.69
N PRO A 457 39.22 -61.52 -75.92
CA PRO A 457 39.68 -62.68 -75.17
C PRO A 457 41.12 -63.02 -75.57
N THR A 458 42.04 -62.94 -74.61
CA THR A 458 43.42 -63.40 -74.73
C THR A 458 43.53 -64.85 -74.23
N ASP A 459 44.23 -65.68 -74.99
CA ASP A 459 44.60 -67.08 -74.71
C ASP A 459 43.56 -68.16 -75.08
N LEU A 460 43.35 -68.38 -76.38
CA LEU A 460 42.51 -69.45 -76.92
C LEU A 460 43.26 -70.24 -78.02
N PRO A 461 43.16 -71.59 -78.06
CA PRO A 461 43.84 -72.44 -79.05
C PRO A 461 43.43 -72.12 -80.49
N ALA A 462 44.16 -72.55 -81.52
CA ALA A 462 43.77 -72.24 -82.90
C ALA A 462 42.39 -72.84 -83.24
N ILE A 463 41.56 -72.16 -84.06
CA ILE A 463 40.20 -72.66 -84.41
C ILE A 463 40.26 -74.06 -85.04
N GLU A 464 41.36 -74.39 -85.71
CA GLU A 464 41.63 -75.69 -86.34
C GLU A 464 41.83 -76.83 -85.32
N GLU A 465 42.17 -76.50 -84.07
CA GLU A 465 42.35 -77.46 -82.98
C GLU A 465 41.02 -77.87 -82.33
N TYR A 466 39.91 -77.25 -82.74
CA TYR A 466 38.57 -77.59 -82.27
C TYR A 466 37.99 -78.72 -83.11
N GLN A 467 37.28 -79.65 -82.48
CA GLN A 467 36.68 -80.78 -83.18
C GLN A 467 35.56 -80.35 -84.14
N ASP A 468 34.85 -79.29 -83.80
CA ASP A 468 33.79 -78.69 -84.62
C ASP A 468 34.32 -77.55 -85.52
N ALA A 469 35.64 -77.52 -85.82
CA ALA A 469 36.25 -76.50 -86.68
C ALA A 469 35.52 -76.32 -88.03
N HIS A 470 34.94 -77.39 -88.59
CA HIS A 470 34.16 -77.32 -89.82
C HIS A 470 32.88 -76.47 -89.68
N GLU A 471 32.31 -76.34 -88.48
CA GLU A 471 31.17 -75.45 -88.21
C GLU A 471 31.58 -73.97 -88.20
N ALA A 472 32.83 -73.69 -87.78
CA ALA A 472 33.42 -72.36 -87.93
C ALA A 472 33.50 -71.96 -89.41
N GLU A 473 33.85 -72.89 -90.31
CA GLU A 473 33.83 -72.62 -91.75
C GLU A 473 32.42 -72.35 -92.28
N LYS A 474 31.40 -73.06 -91.77
CA LYS A 474 29.99 -72.75 -92.10
C LYS A 474 29.61 -71.35 -91.64
N ALA A 475 29.99 -70.95 -90.42
CA ALA A 475 29.74 -69.60 -89.90
C ALA A 475 30.44 -68.51 -90.74
N LYS A 476 31.68 -68.77 -91.22
CA LYS A 476 32.41 -67.87 -92.12
C LYS A 476 31.74 -67.71 -93.49
N LYS A 477 30.97 -68.70 -93.94
CA LYS A 477 30.19 -68.59 -95.19
C LYS A 477 28.94 -67.72 -95.04
N HIS A 478 28.48 -67.45 -93.82
CA HIS A 478 27.28 -66.64 -93.57
C HIS A 478 27.45 -65.20 -94.10
N LEU A 479 26.34 -64.61 -94.60
CA LEU A 479 26.35 -63.26 -95.16
C LEU A 479 26.92 -62.23 -94.17
N SER A 480 26.53 -62.33 -92.89
CA SER A 480 27.03 -61.45 -91.83
C SER A 480 28.56 -61.48 -91.74
N TYR A 481 29.19 -62.64 -91.74
CA TYR A 481 30.65 -62.72 -91.72
C TYR A 481 31.29 -62.11 -92.96
N ARG A 482 30.74 -62.42 -94.15
CA ARG A 482 31.28 -61.93 -95.42
C ARG A 482 31.22 -60.41 -95.51
N LEU A 483 30.07 -59.82 -95.15
CA LEU A 483 29.87 -58.38 -95.14
C LEU A 483 30.82 -57.69 -94.15
N GLY A 484 30.83 -58.12 -92.89
CA GLY A 484 31.71 -57.46 -91.92
C GLY A 484 33.19 -57.73 -92.18
N LYS A 485 33.56 -58.87 -92.78
CA LYS A 485 34.94 -59.11 -93.26
C LYS A 485 35.32 -58.13 -94.37
N THR A 486 34.46 -57.96 -95.39
CA THR A 486 34.71 -56.98 -96.46
C THR A 486 34.82 -55.55 -95.91
N LEU A 487 34.01 -55.19 -94.92
CA LEU A 487 34.09 -53.91 -94.22
C LEU A 487 35.44 -53.75 -93.50
N VAL A 488 35.82 -54.72 -92.66
CA VAL A 488 37.09 -54.69 -91.90
C VAL A 488 38.29 -54.65 -92.83
N ASP A 489 38.31 -55.48 -93.88
CA ASP A 489 39.41 -55.55 -94.84
C ASP A 489 39.54 -54.24 -95.63
N GLY A 490 38.43 -53.64 -96.08
CA GLY A 490 38.47 -52.37 -96.83
C GLY A 490 38.88 -51.17 -95.97
N VAL A 491 38.48 -51.14 -94.69
CA VAL A 491 38.93 -50.13 -93.72
C VAL A 491 40.43 -50.31 -93.42
N LYS A 492 40.91 -51.54 -93.18
CA LYS A 492 42.33 -51.83 -92.96
C LYS A 492 43.19 -51.49 -94.18
N SER A 493 42.71 -51.78 -95.39
CA SER A 493 43.46 -51.52 -96.62
C SER A 493 43.35 -50.07 -97.12
N LYS A 494 42.69 -49.16 -96.38
CA LYS A 494 42.38 -47.76 -96.74
C LYS A 494 41.68 -47.58 -98.09
N LYS A 495 41.05 -48.63 -98.65
CA LYS A 495 40.33 -48.60 -99.94
C LYS A 495 38.83 -48.42 -99.70
N VAL A 496 38.47 -47.34 -98.99
CA VAL A 496 37.11 -47.12 -98.47
C VAL A 496 36.12 -46.70 -99.56
N LEU A 497 36.58 -46.09 -100.65
CA LEU A 497 35.72 -45.60 -101.74
C LEU A 497 35.01 -46.73 -102.52
N ASP A 498 35.67 -47.89 -102.68
CA ASP A 498 35.10 -49.05 -103.40
C ASP A 498 34.25 -49.96 -102.50
N LEU A 499 34.19 -49.69 -101.19
CA LEU A 499 33.49 -50.53 -100.21
C LEU A 499 32.00 -50.69 -100.54
N PRO A 500 31.21 -49.64 -100.83
CA PRO A 500 29.79 -49.81 -101.12
C PRO A 500 29.52 -50.77 -102.27
N VAL A 501 30.35 -50.72 -103.33
CA VAL A 501 30.23 -51.60 -104.51
C VAL A 501 30.60 -53.04 -104.16
N LYS A 502 31.67 -53.26 -103.37
CA LYS A 502 32.07 -54.61 -102.92
C LYS A 502 31.05 -55.23 -101.98
N MET A 503 30.54 -54.44 -101.04
CA MET A 503 29.49 -54.87 -100.12
C MET A 503 28.20 -55.22 -100.87
N GLY A 504 27.79 -54.38 -101.84
CA GLY A 504 26.66 -54.69 -102.72
C GLY A 504 26.87 -55.98 -103.51
N ARG A 505 28.08 -56.23 -104.03
CA ARG A 505 28.42 -57.48 -104.73
C ARG A 505 28.33 -58.70 -103.82
N GLU A 506 28.75 -58.60 -102.56
CA GLU A 506 28.61 -59.67 -101.57
C GLU A 506 27.13 -59.97 -101.25
N ILE A 507 26.28 -58.95 -101.13
CA ILE A 507 24.83 -59.12 -100.90
C ILE A 507 24.16 -59.79 -102.11
N VAL A 508 24.36 -59.26 -103.32
CA VAL A 508 23.73 -59.79 -104.55
C VAL A 508 24.26 -61.19 -104.87
N GLY A 509 25.57 -61.42 -104.70
CA GLY A 509 26.21 -62.72 -104.94
C GLY A 509 25.84 -63.78 -103.90
N PHE A 510 25.32 -63.39 -102.74
CA PHE A 510 24.82 -64.31 -101.71
C PHE A 510 23.38 -64.77 -102.00
N GLY A 511 22.53 -63.91 -102.57
CA GLY A 511 21.16 -64.26 -102.95
C GLY A 511 21.04 -65.17 -104.19
N ASN A 512 22.12 -65.32 -104.97
CA ASN A 512 22.20 -66.13 -106.20
C ASN A 512 23.05 -67.42 -106.02
N LYS A 513 23.18 -67.95 -104.79
CA LYS A 513 23.94 -69.18 -104.48
C LYS A 513 23.23 -70.12 -103.52
#